data_AF-A0A6H1R6R1-F1
#
_entry.id   AF-A0A6H1R6R1-F1
#
_cell.length_a   1.000
_cell.length_b   1.000
_cell.length_c   1.000
_cell.angle_alpha   90.00
_cell.angle_beta   90.00
_cell.angle_gamma   90.00
#
_symmetry.space_group_name_H-M   'P 1'
#
loop_
_entity.id
_entity.type
_entity.pdbx_description
1 polymer ?
#
loop_
_entity_poly.entity_id
_entity_poly.type
_entity_poly.pdbx_seq_one_letter_code
_entity_poly.pdbx_strand_id
1 'polypeptide(L)'
;MAVTRRVLAVCLALVAVVAAGCSRESDADEARPSDVATRDLGAASVQRDLVYAEHDTGALKLDLYLPEQRETPTPLIVYVHGGGWDAGVRTLDADSGAPESLTAQRLLERGYAVATVDYRLTGVAQYPAQVVDVADAVRWLQQRAGRWRLDADRIGLWGASAGGHLVSQLGAEAGDPEKPGGGLTGIRAVVDWFGPVDMSAEAQVAHPQMQEYASKVVRQLLGCMPVECPGKAESASPIKNISGDEPPFLIQQGTADSLVPIDQSLDLARDLRRLGVPAELHPYEGLDHGFGKGPHNTLIVDTVAAFVETHV
;
A
#
# COMPACT_ATOMS: atom_id res chain seq x y z
N MET A 1 11.24 -86.25 -36.76
CA MET A 1 9.86 -86.02 -37.22
C MET A 1 9.84 -84.59 -37.77
N ALA A 2 9.99 -84.37 -39.09
CA ALA A 2 8.92 -84.38 -40.10
C ALA A 2 7.79 -83.41 -39.65
N VAL A 3 7.39 -82.32 -40.32
CA VAL A 3 7.09 -82.07 -41.75
C VAL A 3 6.97 -80.53 -41.89
N THR A 4 7.80 -79.84 -42.69
CA THR A 4 7.57 -79.31 -44.06
C THR A 4 6.43 -78.30 -44.32
N ARG A 5 6.84 -77.20 -44.99
CA ARG A 5 6.19 -76.47 -46.14
C ARG A 5 5.01 -75.54 -45.78
N ARG A 6 4.87 -74.31 -46.35
CA ARG A 6 5.11 -73.87 -47.73
C ARG A 6 5.51 -72.39 -47.86
N VAL A 7 6.29 -72.15 -48.91
CA VAL A 7 6.69 -70.89 -49.54
C VAL A 7 5.62 -70.45 -50.55
N LEU A 8 5.42 -69.14 -50.75
CA LEU A 8 5.36 -68.39 -52.04
C LEU A 8 4.84 -66.96 -51.71
N ALA A 9 5.57 -65.86 -51.89
CA ALA A 9 6.18 -65.26 -53.08
C ALA A 9 5.34 -64.11 -53.67
N VAL A 10 6.09 -63.09 -54.11
CA VAL A 10 5.87 -62.15 -55.21
C VAL A 10 5.59 -60.69 -54.82
N CYS A 11 6.51 -59.86 -55.31
CA CYS A 11 6.56 -58.41 -55.28
C CYS A 11 5.44 -57.76 -56.10
N LEU A 12 5.03 -56.54 -55.77
CA LEU A 12 4.77 -55.51 -56.78
C LEU A 12 4.83 -54.11 -56.15
N ALA A 13 5.64 -53.24 -56.77
CA ALA A 13 5.65 -51.81 -56.52
C ALA A 13 4.48 -51.15 -57.28
N LEU A 14 3.92 -50.07 -56.72
CA LEU A 14 3.19 -49.08 -57.52
C LEU A 14 3.32 -47.68 -56.92
N VAL A 15 3.59 -46.75 -57.82
CA VAL A 15 3.91 -45.34 -57.63
C VAL A 15 2.63 -44.49 -57.71
N ALA A 16 2.58 -43.46 -56.85
CA ALA A 16 1.91 -42.15 -56.87
C ALA A 16 0.63 -41.91 -57.71
N VAL A 17 -0.34 -41.19 -57.11
CA VAL A 17 -0.94 -39.94 -57.67
C VAL A 17 -1.46 -39.06 -56.52
N VAL A 18 -1.12 -37.76 -56.60
CA VAL A 18 -1.59 -36.63 -55.79
C VAL A 18 -3.01 -36.22 -56.20
N ALA A 19 -3.88 -35.91 -55.24
CA ALA A 19 -5.03 -35.04 -55.46
C ALA A 19 -5.16 -34.06 -54.30
N ALA A 20 -4.89 -32.80 -54.59
CA ALA A 20 -5.17 -31.66 -53.73
C ALA A 20 -6.69 -31.49 -53.58
N GLY A 21 -7.15 -31.37 -52.33
CA GLY A 21 -8.52 -31.02 -51.99
C GLY A 21 -8.50 -29.90 -50.96
N CYS A 22 -8.94 -28.72 -51.39
CA CYS A 22 -8.97 -27.48 -50.61
C CYS A 22 -9.71 -27.63 -49.27
N SER A 23 -9.06 -27.25 -48.18
CA SER A 23 -9.74 -26.89 -46.94
C SER A 23 -9.44 -25.42 -46.63
N ARG A 24 -10.53 -24.64 -46.64
CA ARG A 24 -10.62 -23.23 -46.26
C ARG A 24 -9.74 -22.92 -45.05
N GLU A 25 -8.77 -22.02 -45.24
CA GLU A 25 -8.22 -21.22 -44.16
C GLU A 25 -9.38 -20.42 -43.57
N SER A 26 -9.78 -20.79 -42.35
CA SER A 26 -10.62 -19.93 -41.54
C SER A 26 -9.74 -18.78 -41.07
N ASP A 27 -10.16 -17.56 -41.41
CA ASP A 27 -9.73 -16.33 -40.77
C ASP A 27 -9.84 -16.49 -39.25
N ALA A 28 -8.73 -16.88 -38.63
CA ALA A 28 -8.53 -16.73 -37.21
C ALA A 28 -8.17 -15.27 -37.00
N ASP A 29 -9.22 -14.48 -36.81
CA ASP A 29 -9.28 -13.20 -36.13
C ASP A 29 -7.95 -12.87 -35.41
N GLU A 30 -7.18 -11.93 -35.99
CA GLU A 30 -6.09 -11.28 -35.26
C GLU A 30 -6.71 -10.65 -34.02
N ALA A 31 -6.58 -11.35 -32.89
CA ALA A 31 -6.87 -10.77 -31.60
C ALA A 31 -6.06 -9.48 -31.47
N ARG A 32 -6.77 -8.34 -31.54
CA ARG A 32 -6.23 -7.05 -31.12
C ARG A 32 -5.57 -7.24 -29.75
N PRO A 33 -4.41 -6.62 -29.48
CA PRO A 33 -3.75 -6.77 -28.18
C PRO A 33 -4.71 -6.28 -27.09
N SER A 34 -5.29 -7.22 -26.35
CA SER A 34 -6.07 -6.94 -25.16
C SER A 34 -5.10 -6.78 -23.98
N ASP A 35 -4.92 -5.53 -23.57
CA ASP A 35 -4.63 -5.05 -22.22
C ASP A 35 -3.67 -5.88 -21.35
N VAL A 36 -2.38 -5.76 -21.66
CA VAL A 36 -1.27 -6.01 -20.71
C VAL A 36 -1.23 -4.94 -19.59
N ALA A 37 -2.11 -3.93 -19.63
CA ALA A 37 -2.18 -2.78 -18.72
C ALA A 37 -2.58 -3.10 -17.26
N THR A 38 -2.91 -4.34 -16.93
CA THR A 38 -3.48 -4.70 -15.61
C THR A 38 -2.46 -5.02 -14.52
N ARG A 39 -1.15 -5.06 -14.82
CA ARG A 39 -0.09 -5.37 -13.83
C ARG A 39 0.68 -4.18 -13.29
N ASP A 40 0.55 -3.01 -13.91
CA ASP A 40 1.32 -1.82 -13.50
C ASP A 40 0.39 -0.71 -12.98
N LEU A 41 -0.84 -1.05 -12.59
CA LEU A 41 -1.82 -0.12 -12.02
C LEU A 41 -2.10 1.09 -12.93
N GLY A 42 -2.02 0.91 -14.26
CA GLY A 42 -2.17 2.02 -15.21
C GLY A 42 -0.99 3.01 -15.24
N ALA A 43 0.13 2.71 -14.56
CA ALA A 43 1.32 3.53 -14.63
C ALA A 43 1.96 3.50 -16.02
N ALA A 44 2.51 4.65 -16.45
CA ALA A 44 3.29 4.75 -17.68
C ALA A 44 4.63 4.01 -17.57
N SER A 45 5.20 3.98 -16.36
CA SER A 45 6.38 3.18 -16.06
C SER A 45 6.44 2.87 -14.57
N VAL A 46 7.04 1.72 -14.23
CA VAL A 46 7.24 1.28 -12.85
C VAL A 46 8.72 1.00 -12.61
N GLN A 47 9.27 1.54 -11.53
CA GLN A 47 10.61 1.23 -11.03
C GLN A 47 10.44 0.32 -9.81
N ARG A 48 10.71 -0.97 -9.98
CA ARG A 48 10.58 -1.96 -8.92
C ARG A 48 11.88 -2.15 -8.14
N ASP A 49 11.75 -2.61 -6.89
CA ASP A 49 12.84 -3.05 -6.02
C ASP A 49 13.93 -1.97 -5.78
N LEU A 50 13.53 -0.70 -5.74
CA LEU A 50 14.45 0.40 -5.44
C LEU A 50 14.87 0.32 -3.98
N VAL A 51 16.14 -0.02 -3.73
CA VAL A 51 16.69 -0.08 -2.37
C VAL A 51 16.87 1.33 -1.83
N TYR A 52 16.17 1.64 -0.73
CA TYR A 52 16.27 2.93 -0.06
C TYR A 52 17.13 2.90 1.21
N ALA A 53 17.23 1.73 1.86
CA ALA A 53 18.08 1.52 3.03
C ALA A 53 18.67 0.11 3.04
N GLU A 54 19.90 0.00 3.53
CA GLU A 54 20.61 -1.25 3.76
C GLU A 54 20.76 -1.45 5.26
N HIS A 55 20.29 -2.59 5.77
CA HIS A 55 20.47 -3.00 7.16
C HIS A 55 21.08 -4.40 7.21
N ASP A 56 21.69 -4.75 8.35
CA ASP A 56 22.19 -6.11 8.61
C ASP A 56 21.08 -7.18 8.48
N THR A 57 19.83 -6.77 8.65
CA THR A 57 18.63 -7.60 8.57
C THR A 57 18.06 -7.71 7.15
N GLY A 58 18.65 -7.03 6.18
CA GLY A 58 18.22 -7.00 4.78
C GLY A 58 17.99 -5.57 4.25
N ALA A 59 17.93 -5.47 2.92
CA ALA A 59 17.61 -4.23 2.22
C ALA A 59 16.12 -3.90 2.33
N LEU A 60 15.80 -2.64 2.63
CA LEU A 60 14.45 -2.11 2.51
C LEU A 60 14.27 -1.46 1.14
N LYS A 61 13.11 -1.72 0.54
CA LYS A 61 12.84 -1.41 -0.85
C LYS A 61 11.56 -0.62 -1.00
N LEU A 62 11.45 0.07 -2.12
CA LEU A 62 10.23 0.72 -2.58
C LEU A 62 9.98 0.41 -4.05
N ASP A 63 8.73 0.44 -4.47
CA ASP A 63 8.34 0.46 -5.88
C ASP A 63 7.79 1.86 -6.22
N LEU A 64 8.19 2.43 -7.35
CA LEU A 64 7.77 3.77 -7.79
C LEU A 64 7.01 3.67 -9.11
N TYR A 65 5.74 4.04 -9.06
CA TYR A 65 4.80 4.08 -10.18
C TYR A 65 4.70 5.51 -10.68
N LEU A 66 4.93 5.72 -11.97
CA LEU A 66 4.95 7.05 -12.59
C LEU A 66 3.76 7.22 -13.56
N PRO A 67 3.04 8.36 -13.51
CA PRO A 67 1.91 8.62 -14.39
C PRO A 67 2.38 8.97 -15.82
N GLU A 68 1.45 9.00 -16.78
CA GLU A 68 1.75 9.44 -18.15
C GLU A 68 2.01 10.95 -18.21
N GLN A 69 1.19 11.74 -17.52
CA GLN A 69 1.24 13.21 -17.55
C GLN A 69 2.37 13.72 -16.66
N ARG A 70 3.51 14.05 -17.28
CA ARG A 70 4.73 14.48 -16.58
C ARG A 70 5.36 15.71 -17.22
N GLU A 71 4.57 16.73 -17.55
CA GLU A 71 5.07 17.98 -18.12
C GLU A 71 5.77 18.86 -17.07
N THR A 72 5.26 18.92 -15.85
CA THR A 72 5.87 19.57 -14.68
C THR A 72 6.46 18.55 -13.72
N PRO A 73 7.22 18.95 -12.68
CA PRO A 73 7.51 18.06 -11.56
C PRO A 73 6.24 17.42 -11.01
N THR A 74 6.28 16.10 -10.80
CA THR A 74 5.13 15.27 -10.47
C THR A 74 4.96 15.18 -8.95
N PRO A 75 3.81 15.59 -8.37
CA PRO A 75 3.55 15.40 -6.95
C PRO A 75 3.56 13.90 -6.60
N LEU A 76 3.98 13.60 -5.36
CA LEU A 76 4.26 12.23 -4.92
C LEU A 76 3.31 11.81 -3.81
N ILE A 77 2.74 10.62 -3.90
CA ILE A 77 2.02 9.95 -2.81
C ILE A 77 2.85 8.75 -2.36
N VAL A 78 3.17 8.70 -1.07
CA VAL A 78 3.87 7.56 -0.45
C VAL A 78 2.86 6.70 0.28
N TYR A 79 2.65 5.49 -0.24
CA TYR A 79 1.79 4.48 0.36
C TYR A 79 2.56 3.54 1.29
N VAL A 80 2.03 3.33 2.49
CA VAL A 80 2.56 2.43 3.50
C VAL A 80 1.57 1.30 3.77
N HIS A 81 2.03 0.06 3.58
CA HIS A 81 1.16 -1.11 3.71
C HIS A 81 0.78 -1.41 5.17
N GLY A 82 -0.39 -2.03 5.34
CA GLY A 82 -0.83 -2.62 6.61
C GLY A 82 -0.20 -3.98 6.90
N GLY A 83 -0.80 -4.76 7.79
CA GLY A 83 -0.32 -6.10 8.16
C GLY A 83 0.22 -6.21 9.58
N GLY A 84 -0.37 -5.47 10.53
CA GLY A 84 -0.06 -5.60 11.97
C GLY A 84 1.41 -5.37 12.34
N TRP A 85 2.13 -4.61 11.50
CA TRP A 85 3.59 -4.43 11.56
C TRP A 85 4.43 -5.71 11.52
N ASP A 86 3.82 -6.90 11.44
CA ASP A 86 4.50 -8.21 11.44
C ASP A 86 4.43 -8.92 10.08
N ALA A 87 3.65 -8.36 9.15
CA ALA A 87 3.46 -8.83 7.79
C ALA A 87 3.19 -7.66 6.83
N GLY A 88 2.97 -8.01 5.56
CA GLY A 88 2.72 -7.07 4.47
C GLY A 88 3.92 -6.92 3.54
N VAL A 89 3.65 -6.39 2.36
CA VAL A 89 4.64 -6.14 1.30
C VAL A 89 4.25 -4.89 0.54
N ARG A 90 5.23 -4.15 0.01
CA ARG A 90 4.99 -2.93 -0.78
C ARG A 90 4.23 -3.14 -2.10
N THR A 91 4.25 -4.33 -2.68
CA THR A 91 3.76 -4.55 -4.06
C THR A 91 2.23 -4.64 -4.09
N LEU A 92 1.58 -3.66 -4.71
CA LEU A 92 0.11 -3.54 -4.80
C LEU A 92 -0.52 -4.35 -5.94
N ASP A 93 0.21 -4.59 -7.04
CA ASP A 93 -0.35 -5.16 -8.28
C ASP A 93 -0.77 -6.65 -8.20
N ALA A 94 -0.50 -7.32 -7.07
CA ALA A 94 -0.92 -8.70 -6.83
C ALA A 94 -2.44 -8.86 -6.77
N ASP A 95 -3.17 -7.79 -6.42
CA ASP A 95 -4.62 -7.78 -6.36
C ASP A 95 -5.20 -6.46 -6.89
N SER A 96 -5.43 -6.38 -8.20
CA SER A 96 -5.91 -5.17 -8.88
C SER A 96 -7.32 -4.73 -8.45
N GLY A 97 -8.07 -5.57 -7.73
CA GLY A 97 -9.41 -5.26 -7.23
C GLY A 97 -9.43 -4.79 -5.77
N ALA A 98 -8.29 -4.77 -5.09
CA ALA A 98 -8.17 -4.25 -3.73
C ALA A 98 -8.33 -2.72 -3.71
N PRO A 99 -8.94 -2.13 -2.67
CA PRO A 99 -9.14 -0.67 -2.57
C PRO A 99 -7.82 0.11 -2.69
N GLU A 100 -6.71 -0.44 -2.19
CA GLU A 100 -5.38 0.14 -2.31
C GLU A 100 -4.93 0.23 -3.77
N SER A 101 -5.01 -0.88 -4.50
CA SER A 101 -4.66 -0.93 -5.92
C SER A 101 -5.51 0.01 -6.76
N LEU A 102 -6.81 0.12 -6.46
CA LEU A 102 -7.73 1.04 -7.13
C LEU A 102 -7.40 2.51 -6.79
N THR A 103 -6.97 2.78 -5.57
CA THR A 103 -6.55 4.13 -5.14
C THR A 103 -5.28 4.55 -5.84
N ALA A 104 -4.26 3.68 -5.88
CA ALA A 104 -3.03 3.93 -6.61
C ALA A 104 -3.30 4.17 -8.10
N GLN A 105 -4.14 3.34 -8.74
CA GLN A 105 -4.60 3.55 -10.12
C GLN A 105 -5.21 4.95 -10.29
N ARG A 106 -6.16 5.33 -9.43
CA ARG A 106 -6.82 6.63 -9.54
C ARG A 106 -5.88 7.81 -9.35
N LEU A 107 -4.91 7.70 -8.44
CA LEU A 107 -3.91 8.73 -8.22
C LEU A 107 -2.98 8.87 -9.43
N LEU A 108 -2.56 7.76 -10.04
CA LEU A 108 -1.78 7.75 -11.28
C LEU A 108 -2.55 8.39 -12.44
N GLU A 109 -3.84 8.08 -12.60
CA GLU A 109 -4.73 8.70 -13.59
C GLU A 109 -4.86 10.22 -13.41
N ARG A 110 -4.72 10.73 -12.17
CA ARG A 110 -4.75 12.16 -11.85
C ARG A 110 -3.37 12.84 -11.88
N GLY A 111 -2.33 12.14 -12.35
CA GLY A 111 -1.00 12.73 -12.52
C GLY A 111 -0.14 12.75 -11.25
N TYR A 112 -0.45 11.92 -10.25
CA TYR A 112 0.40 11.73 -9.08
C TYR A 112 1.31 10.53 -9.28
N ALA A 113 2.58 10.66 -8.89
CA ALA A 113 3.44 9.49 -8.72
C ALA A 113 3.05 8.77 -7.42
N VAL A 114 3.10 7.44 -7.43
CA VAL A 114 2.83 6.64 -6.23
C VAL A 114 4.08 5.83 -5.90
N ALA A 115 4.63 6.00 -4.70
CA ALA A 115 5.68 5.15 -4.17
C ALA A 115 5.11 4.24 -3.08
N THR A 116 5.35 2.95 -3.16
CA THR A 116 4.95 1.98 -2.12
C THR A 116 6.22 1.49 -1.42
N VAL A 117 6.22 1.47 -0.09
CA VAL A 117 7.45 1.26 0.69
C VAL A 117 7.34 0.03 1.59
N ASP A 118 8.40 -0.77 1.64
CA ASP A 118 8.60 -1.74 2.72
C ASP A 118 9.10 -0.99 3.97
N TYR A 119 8.97 -1.62 5.14
CA TYR A 119 9.61 -1.19 6.40
C TYR A 119 9.99 -2.44 7.22
N ARG A 120 10.89 -2.32 8.20
CA ARG A 120 11.27 -3.47 9.05
C ARG A 120 10.07 -3.96 9.85
N LEU A 121 9.69 -5.22 9.66
CA LEU A 121 8.61 -5.85 10.41
C LEU A 121 9.04 -6.16 11.85
N THR A 122 8.07 -6.35 12.75
CA THR A 122 8.31 -6.55 14.19
C THR A 122 9.03 -7.85 14.53
N GLY A 123 9.07 -8.82 13.61
CA GLY A 123 9.94 -9.99 13.70
C GLY A 123 11.43 -9.67 13.54
N VAL A 124 11.77 -8.46 13.10
CA VAL A 124 13.13 -7.97 12.83
C VAL A 124 13.51 -6.83 13.76
N ALA A 125 12.64 -5.83 13.93
CA ALA A 125 12.91 -4.66 14.77
C ALA A 125 11.64 -4.13 15.42
N GLN A 126 11.75 -3.58 16.63
CA GLN A 126 10.64 -2.97 17.35
C GLN A 126 10.57 -1.45 17.06
N TYR A 127 9.46 -0.81 17.44
CA TYR A 127 9.32 0.65 17.41
C TYR A 127 10.53 1.32 18.11
N PRO A 128 11.13 2.38 17.53
CA PRO A 128 10.63 3.20 16.42
C PRO A 128 11.12 2.80 15.01
N ALA A 129 11.66 1.59 14.81
CA ALA A 129 12.27 1.22 13.54
C ALA A 129 11.35 1.45 12.32
N GLN A 130 10.08 1.08 12.43
CA GLN A 130 9.09 1.18 11.35
C GLN A 130 8.88 2.62 10.88
N VAL A 131 8.68 3.56 11.81
CA VAL A 131 8.42 4.96 11.47
C VAL A 131 9.69 5.65 10.92
N VAL A 132 10.86 5.29 11.46
CA VAL A 132 12.16 5.74 10.95
C VAL A 132 12.37 5.26 9.51
N ASP A 133 12.06 4.00 9.22
CA ASP A 133 12.22 3.41 7.89
C ASP A 133 11.35 4.12 6.84
N VAL A 134 10.09 4.40 7.17
CA VAL A 134 9.21 5.14 6.26
C VAL A 134 9.69 6.59 6.06
N ALA A 135 10.15 7.26 7.12
CA ALA A 135 10.74 8.59 7.00
C ALA A 135 12.00 8.57 6.09
N ASP A 136 12.85 7.55 6.22
CA ASP A 136 14.03 7.38 5.38
C ASP A 136 13.65 7.12 3.91
N ALA A 137 12.58 6.38 3.64
CA ALA A 137 12.06 6.21 2.28
C ALA A 137 11.61 7.55 1.66
N VAL A 138 10.91 8.39 2.44
CA VAL A 138 10.50 9.75 2.01
C VAL A 138 11.74 10.59 1.71
N ARG A 139 12.71 10.66 2.62
CA ARG A 139 13.96 11.42 2.41
C ARG A 139 14.73 10.91 1.19
N TRP A 140 14.78 9.60 1.00
CA TRP A 140 15.47 8.98 -0.13
C TRP A 140 14.83 9.36 -1.47
N LEU A 141 13.49 9.41 -1.53
CA LEU A 141 12.73 9.87 -2.70
C LEU A 141 12.96 11.37 -2.96
N GLN A 142 12.94 12.20 -1.92
CA GLN A 142 13.23 13.64 -2.03
C GLN A 142 14.64 13.90 -2.58
N GLN A 143 15.66 13.23 -2.04
CA GLN A 143 17.04 13.35 -2.51
C GLN A 143 17.23 12.94 -3.97
N ARG A 144 16.31 12.11 -4.51
CA ARG A 144 16.35 11.59 -5.88
C ARG A 144 15.23 12.14 -6.75
N ALA A 145 14.49 13.14 -6.29
CA ALA A 145 13.32 13.66 -6.97
C ALA A 145 13.64 14.05 -8.42
N GLY A 146 14.79 14.70 -8.67
CA GLY A 146 15.23 15.07 -10.01
C GLY A 146 15.38 13.90 -10.99
N ARG A 147 15.75 12.69 -10.52
CA ARG A 147 15.91 11.49 -11.37
C ARG A 147 14.60 11.07 -12.02
N TRP A 148 13.49 11.20 -11.30
CA TRP A 148 12.16 10.85 -11.77
C TRP A 148 11.23 12.06 -11.88
N ARG A 149 11.80 13.28 -11.96
CA ARG A 149 11.06 14.54 -12.03
C ARG A 149 9.91 14.61 -11.00
N LEU A 150 10.15 14.13 -9.79
CA LEU A 150 9.21 14.25 -8.68
C LEU A 150 9.27 15.68 -8.12
N ASP A 151 8.16 16.14 -7.57
CA ASP A 151 8.10 17.35 -6.77
C ASP A 151 8.36 16.98 -5.29
N ALA A 152 9.53 17.35 -4.78
CA ALA A 152 9.94 17.03 -3.41
C ALA A 152 9.19 17.83 -2.33
N ASP A 153 8.46 18.88 -2.74
CA ASP A 153 7.74 19.80 -1.85
C ASP A 153 6.23 19.57 -1.85
N ARG A 154 5.74 18.60 -2.63
CA ARG A 154 4.33 18.21 -2.77
C ARG A 154 4.17 16.71 -2.55
N ILE A 155 4.23 16.30 -1.29
CA ILE A 155 4.16 14.90 -0.87
C ILE A 155 2.91 14.64 -0.03
N GLY A 156 2.09 13.68 -0.43
CA GLY A 156 1.05 13.09 0.40
C GLY A 156 1.52 11.77 1.02
N LEU A 157 1.14 11.52 2.27
CA LEU A 157 1.33 10.22 2.92
C LEU A 157 -0.02 9.50 2.96
N TRP A 158 -0.03 8.21 2.67
CA TRP A 158 -1.23 7.39 2.70
C TRP A 158 -0.89 6.01 3.25
N GLY A 159 -1.74 5.45 4.11
CA GLY A 159 -1.48 4.13 4.66
C GLY A 159 -2.73 3.45 5.19
N ALA A 160 -2.66 2.12 5.31
CA ALA A 160 -3.76 1.30 5.79
C ALA A 160 -3.39 0.52 7.06
N SER A 161 -4.26 0.49 8.07
CA SER A 161 -4.07 -0.25 9.33
C SER A 161 -2.72 0.13 9.99
N ALA A 162 -1.81 -0.83 10.19
CA ALA A 162 -0.44 -0.56 10.63
C ALA A 162 0.27 0.52 9.80
N GLY A 163 0.04 0.60 8.48
CA GLY A 163 0.54 1.67 7.64
C GLY A 163 -0.16 3.01 7.87
N GLY A 164 -1.46 2.98 8.17
CA GLY A 164 -2.27 4.15 8.57
C GLY A 164 -1.71 4.77 9.86
N HIS A 165 -1.40 3.91 10.84
CA HIS A 165 -0.66 4.31 12.04
C HIS A 165 0.67 5.00 11.71
N LEU A 166 1.49 4.41 10.85
CA LEU A 166 2.82 4.96 10.53
C LEU A 166 2.74 6.31 9.82
N VAL A 167 1.81 6.48 8.86
CA VAL A 167 1.65 7.78 8.19
C VAL A 167 1.03 8.84 9.11
N SER A 168 0.13 8.44 10.01
CA SER A 168 -0.41 9.33 11.05
C SER A 168 0.67 9.75 12.03
N GLN A 169 1.57 8.85 12.42
CA GLN A 169 2.73 9.18 13.26
C GLN A 169 3.67 10.15 12.55
N LEU A 170 4.02 9.88 11.28
CA LEU A 170 4.84 10.80 10.49
C LEU A 170 4.19 12.16 10.31
N GLY A 171 2.87 12.21 10.09
CA GLY A 171 2.12 13.45 10.02
C GLY A 171 2.22 14.28 11.29
N ALA A 172 2.06 13.63 12.45
CA ALA A 172 2.18 14.26 13.77
C ALA A 172 3.62 14.73 14.08
N GLU A 173 4.64 14.04 13.54
CA GLU A 173 6.04 14.31 13.86
C GLU A 173 6.79 15.11 12.79
N ALA A 174 6.21 15.34 11.60
CA ALA A 174 6.93 15.80 10.41
C ALA A 174 7.78 17.05 10.67
N GLY A 175 7.24 18.02 11.42
CA GLY A 175 7.92 19.29 11.74
C GLY A 175 8.97 19.24 12.84
N ASP A 176 9.06 18.15 13.61
CA ASP A 176 9.93 18.04 14.80
C ASP A 176 11.13 17.12 14.53
N PRO A 177 12.33 17.65 14.25
CA PRO A 177 13.51 16.83 13.94
C PRO A 177 14.02 15.98 15.12
N GLU A 178 13.55 16.22 16.35
CA GLU A 178 13.92 15.41 17.52
C GLU A 178 13.08 14.14 17.63
N LYS A 179 12.00 14.03 16.84
CA LYS A 179 11.14 12.84 16.80
C LYS A 179 11.73 11.77 15.86
N PRO A 180 11.52 10.47 16.14
CA PRO A 180 12.08 9.39 15.32
C PRO A 180 11.74 9.50 13.83
N GLY A 181 10.50 9.88 13.49
CA GLY A 181 10.04 10.05 12.12
C GLY A 181 10.10 11.49 11.58
N GLY A 182 10.58 12.45 12.37
CA GLY A 182 10.40 13.87 12.09
C GLY A 182 11.48 14.54 11.23
N GLY A 183 11.42 15.86 11.12
CA GLY A 183 12.30 16.63 10.24
C GLY A 183 12.05 16.38 8.75
N LEU A 184 10.82 16.03 8.39
CA LEU A 184 10.36 15.88 7.01
C LEU A 184 9.82 17.22 6.50
N THR A 185 10.21 17.59 5.29
CA THR A 185 9.69 18.76 4.59
C THR A 185 8.76 18.35 3.46
N GLY A 186 7.92 19.25 2.96
CA GLY A 186 7.11 18.99 1.77
C GLY A 186 5.93 18.03 1.98
N ILE A 187 5.68 17.58 3.20
CA ILE A 187 4.48 16.81 3.55
C ILE A 187 3.28 17.75 3.54
N ARG A 188 2.30 17.44 2.69
CA ARG A 188 1.13 18.30 2.42
C ARG A 188 -0.19 17.69 2.87
N ALA A 189 -0.25 16.37 3.03
CA ALA A 189 -1.47 15.67 3.35
C ALA A 189 -1.16 14.32 3.98
N VAL A 190 -2.05 13.85 4.86
CA VAL A 190 -2.02 12.50 5.43
C VAL A 190 -3.37 11.83 5.20
N VAL A 191 -3.36 10.62 4.67
CA VAL A 191 -4.54 9.78 4.46
C VAL A 191 -4.39 8.53 5.33
N ASP A 192 -5.17 8.48 6.41
CA ASP A 192 -5.22 7.38 7.35
C ASP A 192 -6.43 6.49 7.06
N TRP A 193 -6.16 5.28 6.58
CA TRP A 193 -7.17 4.23 6.52
C TRP A 193 -7.10 3.35 7.76
N PHE A 194 -8.07 3.52 8.66
CA PHE A 194 -8.31 2.69 9.84
C PHE A 194 -7.04 2.35 10.66
N GLY A 195 -6.13 3.32 10.79
CA GLY A 195 -4.92 3.19 11.58
C GLY A 195 -5.21 3.23 13.08
N PRO A 196 -4.57 2.36 13.89
CA PRO A 196 -4.56 2.54 15.34
C PRO A 196 -3.71 3.77 15.70
N VAL A 197 -4.27 4.70 16.44
CA VAL A 197 -3.66 5.99 16.81
C VAL A 197 -3.38 6.12 18.32
N ASP A 198 -3.92 5.23 19.15
CA ASP A 198 -3.66 5.15 20.58
C ASP A 198 -3.22 3.72 20.98
N MET A 199 -1.94 3.61 21.31
CA MET A 199 -1.27 2.38 21.74
C MET A 199 -1.33 2.16 23.26
N SER A 200 -2.02 3.02 24.02
CA SER A 200 -2.16 2.90 25.46
C SER A 200 -2.87 1.61 25.88
N ALA A 201 -2.66 1.20 27.13
CA ALA A 201 -3.30 0.02 27.67
C ALA A 201 -4.83 0.15 27.70
N GLU A 202 -5.32 1.36 27.99
CA GLU A 202 -6.73 1.71 28.00
C GLU A 202 -7.36 1.47 26.63
N ALA A 203 -6.71 1.95 25.57
CA ALA A 203 -7.17 1.74 24.19
C ALA A 203 -7.18 0.26 23.79
N GLN A 204 -6.25 -0.56 24.30
CA GLN A 204 -6.21 -2.00 24.03
C GLN A 204 -7.28 -2.81 24.79
N VAL A 205 -7.85 -2.26 25.87
CA VAL A 205 -8.91 -2.93 26.67
C VAL A 205 -10.31 -2.52 26.25
N ALA A 206 -10.46 -1.43 25.50
CA ALA A 206 -11.77 -0.93 25.05
C ALA A 206 -12.46 -1.81 23.99
N HIS A 207 -11.81 -2.86 23.46
CA HIS A 207 -12.31 -3.62 22.31
C HIS A 207 -12.49 -5.11 22.59
N PRO A 208 -13.73 -5.63 22.54
CA PRO A 208 -14.00 -7.02 22.83
C PRO A 208 -13.77 -7.96 21.63
N GLN A 209 -13.83 -7.46 20.40
CA GLN A 209 -13.64 -8.28 19.19
C GLN A 209 -12.16 -8.32 18.82
N MET A 210 -11.63 -9.52 18.56
CA MET A 210 -10.22 -9.76 18.16
C MET A 210 -9.13 -9.17 19.10
N GLN A 211 -9.48 -8.89 20.35
CA GLN A 211 -8.61 -8.24 21.34
C GLN A 211 -7.25 -8.93 21.51
N GLU A 212 -7.24 -10.27 21.50
CA GLU A 212 -6.01 -11.05 21.64
C GLU A 212 -5.02 -10.76 20.50
N TYR A 213 -5.52 -10.68 19.26
CA TYR A 213 -4.69 -10.37 18.10
C TYR A 213 -4.20 -8.93 18.15
N ALA A 214 -5.09 -7.95 18.39
CA ALA A 214 -4.72 -6.53 18.51
C ALA A 214 -3.65 -6.32 19.60
N SER A 215 -3.88 -6.88 20.80
CA SER A 215 -2.94 -6.81 21.92
C SER A 215 -1.60 -7.46 21.58
N LYS A 216 -1.61 -8.59 20.85
CA LYS A 216 -0.39 -9.27 20.41
C LYS A 216 0.43 -8.38 19.47
N VAL A 217 -0.17 -7.81 18.43
CA VAL A 217 0.57 -7.01 17.43
C VAL A 217 1.10 -5.70 18.03
N VAL A 218 0.33 -5.04 18.90
CA VAL A 218 0.80 -3.85 19.64
C VAL A 218 1.95 -4.21 20.58
N ARG A 219 1.87 -5.33 21.30
CA ARG A 219 2.98 -5.81 22.13
C ARG A 219 4.22 -6.13 21.31
N GLN A 220 4.08 -6.69 20.11
CA GLN A 220 5.21 -6.97 19.21
C GLN A 220 5.85 -5.68 18.70
N LEU A 221 5.03 -4.69 18.32
CA LEU A 221 5.50 -3.36 17.92
C LEU A 221 6.31 -2.69 19.03
N LEU A 222 5.75 -2.62 20.24
CA LEU A 222 6.38 -1.93 21.36
C LEU A 222 7.52 -2.75 21.98
N GLY A 223 7.47 -4.07 21.90
CA GLY A 223 8.40 -4.98 22.58
C GLY A 223 8.10 -5.21 24.06
N CYS A 224 6.95 -4.73 24.54
CA CYS A 224 6.50 -4.75 25.91
C CYS A 224 4.97 -4.62 25.92
N MET A 225 4.30 -5.00 27.00
CA MET A 225 2.90 -4.63 27.17
C MET A 225 2.80 -3.10 27.36
N PRO A 226 1.79 -2.41 26.80
CA PRO A 226 1.64 -0.97 27.00
C PRO A 226 1.69 -0.53 28.46
N VAL A 227 1.10 -1.32 29.38
CA VAL A 227 1.13 -1.05 30.83
C VAL A 227 2.54 -1.07 31.43
N GLU A 228 3.46 -1.82 30.83
CA GLU A 228 4.84 -1.99 31.30
C GLU A 228 5.76 -0.89 30.74
N CYS A 229 5.34 -0.21 29.67
CA CYS A 229 6.14 0.78 28.96
C CYS A 229 5.29 1.97 28.46
N PRO A 230 4.56 2.66 29.35
CA PRO A 230 3.60 3.70 28.96
C PRO A 230 4.23 4.81 28.13
N GLY A 231 5.44 5.26 28.46
CA GLY A 231 6.13 6.29 27.66
C GLY A 231 6.47 5.85 26.23
N LYS A 232 6.74 4.55 26.01
CA LYS A 232 6.97 4.01 24.65
C LYS A 232 5.66 3.89 23.90
N ALA A 233 4.58 3.49 24.58
CA ALA A 233 3.24 3.48 24.01
C ALA A 233 2.79 4.89 23.60
N GLU A 234 2.95 5.89 24.47
CA GLU A 234 2.67 7.31 24.17
C GLU A 234 3.51 7.82 22.99
N SER A 235 4.81 7.52 22.97
CA SER A 235 5.67 7.87 21.84
C SER A 235 5.16 7.26 20.53
N ALA A 236 4.62 6.04 20.56
CA ALA A 236 4.09 5.35 19.39
C ALA A 236 2.62 5.67 19.07
N SER A 237 1.98 6.58 19.81
CA SER A 237 0.57 6.96 19.61
C SER A 237 0.49 8.30 18.86
N PRO A 238 0.08 8.34 17.58
CA PRO A 238 -0.06 9.58 16.82
C PRO A 238 -0.87 10.64 17.56
N ILE A 239 -1.98 10.25 18.19
CA ILE A 239 -2.89 11.16 18.91
C ILE A 239 -2.22 11.87 20.11
N LYS A 240 -1.11 11.34 20.63
CA LYS A 240 -0.33 11.95 21.73
C LYS A 240 0.80 12.84 21.23
N ASN A 241 1.07 12.86 19.92
CA ASN A 241 2.17 13.57 19.31
C ASN A 241 1.73 14.77 18.45
N ILE A 242 0.42 14.93 18.20
CA ILE A 242 -0.12 16.11 17.51
C ILE A 242 0.07 17.40 18.32
N SER A 243 0.26 18.50 17.61
CA SER A 243 0.75 19.79 18.11
C SER A 243 0.00 21.00 17.54
N GLY A 244 -0.69 20.83 16.40
CA GLY A 244 -1.38 21.90 15.66
C GLY A 244 -0.68 22.32 14.37
N ASP A 245 0.57 21.89 14.15
CA ASP A 245 1.37 22.20 12.96
C ASP A 245 1.29 21.08 11.89
N GLU A 246 0.41 20.11 12.10
CA GLU A 246 0.26 18.97 11.19
C GLU A 246 -0.28 19.38 9.81
N PRO A 247 0.08 18.66 8.73
CA PRO A 247 -0.63 18.78 7.45
C PRO A 247 -2.10 18.37 7.62
N PRO A 248 -2.99 18.75 6.69
CA PRO A 248 -4.36 18.21 6.64
C PRO A 248 -4.43 16.68 6.69
N PHE A 249 -5.42 16.16 7.42
CA PHE A 249 -5.71 14.72 7.53
C PHE A 249 -7.02 14.34 6.84
N LEU A 250 -7.02 13.22 6.13
CA LEU A 250 -8.20 12.47 5.74
C LEU A 250 -8.18 11.14 6.49
N ILE A 251 -9.20 10.90 7.30
CA ILE A 251 -9.34 9.71 8.13
C ILE A 251 -10.55 8.90 7.64
N GLN A 252 -10.34 7.64 7.28
CA GLN A 252 -11.32 6.77 6.63
C GLN A 252 -11.37 5.42 7.36
N GLN A 253 -12.55 5.00 7.82
CA GLN A 253 -12.67 3.73 8.56
C GLN A 253 -14.08 3.13 8.45
N GLY A 254 -14.18 1.81 8.46
CA GLY A 254 -15.46 1.11 8.53
C GLY A 254 -16.07 1.18 9.93
N THR A 255 -17.39 1.37 10.04
CA THR A 255 -18.05 1.47 11.37
C THR A 255 -18.19 0.13 12.09
N ALA A 256 -17.99 -0.98 11.38
CA ALA A 256 -18.03 -2.34 11.91
C ALA A 256 -16.63 -2.98 11.98
N ASP A 257 -15.57 -2.16 12.02
CA ASP A 257 -14.19 -2.63 12.12
C ASP A 257 -13.97 -3.45 13.40
N SER A 258 -13.68 -4.74 13.20
CA SER A 258 -13.51 -5.73 14.25
C SER A 258 -12.11 -5.75 14.87
N LEU A 259 -11.15 -5.04 14.28
CA LEU A 259 -9.73 -5.00 14.69
C LEU A 259 -9.34 -3.67 15.30
N VAL A 260 -9.58 -2.59 14.56
CA VAL A 260 -9.28 -1.23 14.99
C VAL A 260 -10.59 -0.52 15.33
N PRO A 261 -10.69 0.11 16.49
CA PRO A 261 -11.90 0.79 16.91
C PRO A 261 -12.17 2.04 16.12
N ILE A 262 -13.43 2.31 15.78
CA ILE A 262 -13.78 3.60 15.19
C ILE A 262 -13.53 4.77 16.14
N ASP A 263 -13.59 4.55 17.46
CA ASP A 263 -13.31 5.56 18.47
C ASP A 263 -11.90 6.15 18.32
N GLN A 264 -10.92 5.37 17.87
CA GLN A 264 -9.56 5.87 17.62
C GLN A 264 -9.55 6.92 16.49
N SER A 265 -10.23 6.64 15.37
CA SER A 265 -10.38 7.60 14.27
C SER A 265 -11.21 8.83 14.66
N LEU A 266 -12.29 8.62 15.43
CA LEU A 266 -13.14 9.71 15.94
C LEU A 266 -12.36 10.65 16.85
N ASP A 267 -11.57 10.09 17.76
CA ASP A 267 -10.76 10.84 18.72
C ASP A 267 -9.63 11.61 18.02
N LEU A 268 -8.91 10.98 17.08
CA LEU A 268 -7.86 11.68 16.31
C LEU A 268 -8.46 12.86 15.53
N ALA A 269 -9.54 12.64 14.78
CA ALA A 269 -10.18 13.70 14.01
C ALA A 269 -10.66 14.85 14.90
N ARG A 270 -11.23 14.53 16.07
CA ARG A 270 -11.67 15.52 17.05
C ARG A 270 -10.51 16.34 17.58
N ASP A 271 -9.41 15.69 17.95
CA ASP A 271 -8.30 16.36 18.62
C ASP A 271 -7.44 17.18 17.64
N LEU A 272 -7.26 16.72 16.40
CA LEU A 272 -6.71 17.53 15.30
C LEU A 272 -7.54 18.81 15.06
N ARG A 273 -8.87 18.68 14.95
CA ARG A 273 -9.76 19.84 14.75
C ARG A 273 -9.72 20.82 15.91
N ARG A 274 -9.54 20.34 17.15
CA ARG A 274 -9.39 21.20 18.34
C ARG A 274 -8.10 22.01 18.30
N LEU A 275 -7.05 21.48 17.68
CA LEU A 275 -5.79 22.19 17.45
C LEU A 275 -5.83 23.09 16.20
N GLY A 276 -6.95 23.10 15.45
CA GLY A 276 -7.11 23.91 14.25
C GLY A 276 -6.59 23.25 12.96
N VAL A 277 -6.15 21.99 13.04
CA VAL A 277 -5.71 21.22 11.86
C VAL A 277 -6.94 20.78 11.05
N PRO A 278 -6.97 21.00 9.72
CA PRO A 278 -8.01 20.45 8.88
C PRO A 278 -7.99 18.91 8.94
N ALA A 279 -9.07 18.31 9.44
CA ALA A 279 -9.23 16.87 9.46
C ALA A 279 -10.60 16.48 8.91
N GLU A 280 -10.63 15.72 7.82
CA GLU A 280 -11.82 15.09 7.25
C GLU A 280 -11.98 13.69 7.82
N LEU A 281 -13.19 13.31 8.24
CA LEU A 281 -13.48 11.99 8.78
C LEU A 281 -14.62 11.37 8.00
N HIS A 282 -14.38 10.21 7.40
CA HIS A 282 -15.33 9.47 6.59
C HIS A 282 -15.55 8.06 7.17
N PRO A 283 -16.54 7.89 8.06
CA PRO A 283 -16.96 6.59 8.51
C PRO A 283 -17.80 5.89 7.43
N TYR A 284 -17.47 4.65 7.11
CA TYR A 284 -18.18 3.83 6.12
C TYR A 284 -19.05 2.79 6.80
N GLU A 285 -20.37 2.98 6.72
CA GLU A 285 -21.33 2.20 7.47
C GLU A 285 -21.26 0.70 7.13
N GLY A 286 -21.13 -0.13 8.17
CA GLY A 286 -21.16 -1.59 8.07
C GLY A 286 -19.93 -2.25 7.45
N LEU A 287 -18.91 -1.47 7.06
CA LEU A 287 -17.65 -2.03 6.59
C LEU A 287 -16.77 -2.46 7.77
N ASP A 288 -16.09 -3.59 7.60
CA ASP A 288 -15.10 -4.14 8.54
C ASP A 288 -13.67 -3.65 8.16
N HIS A 289 -12.66 -4.11 8.89
CA HIS A 289 -11.25 -3.80 8.67
C HIS A 289 -10.80 -4.11 7.24
N GLY A 290 -10.19 -3.13 6.56
CA GLY A 290 -9.73 -3.30 5.17
C GLY A 290 -10.75 -2.98 4.09
N PHE A 291 -11.98 -2.55 4.46
CA PHE A 291 -13.11 -2.25 3.56
C PHE A 291 -13.63 -3.42 2.71
N GLY A 292 -12.81 -4.40 2.36
CA GLY A 292 -13.13 -5.47 1.43
C GLY A 292 -13.23 -4.98 -0.02
N LYS A 293 -13.65 -5.89 -0.91
CA LYS A 293 -13.93 -5.54 -2.31
C LYS A 293 -15.42 -5.29 -2.49
N GLY A 294 -15.76 -4.24 -3.22
CA GLY A 294 -17.16 -3.96 -3.53
C GLY A 294 -17.37 -2.58 -4.16
N PRO A 295 -18.63 -2.25 -4.47
CA PRO A 295 -18.98 -0.98 -5.12
C PRO A 295 -18.68 0.25 -4.26
N HIS A 296 -18.56 0.08 -2.93
CA HIS A 296 -18.15 1.14 -2.01
C HIS A 296 -16.73 1.63 -2.24
N ASN A 297 -15.85 0.81 -2.84
CA ASN A 297 -14.46 1.19 -3.10
C ASN A 297 -14.36 2.41 -4.00
N THR A 298 -15.28 2.60 -4.95
CA THR A 298 -15.30 3.83 -5.78
C THR A 298 -15.42 5.07 -4.91
N LEU A 299 -16.33 5.09 -3.92
CA LEU A 299 -16.48 6.23 -3.02
C LEU A 299 -15.20 6.46 -2.19
N ILE A 300 -14.61 5.38 -1.65
CA ILE A 300 -13.39 5.45 -0.83
C ILE A 300 -12.22 6.03 -1.63
N VAL A 301 -11.99 5.49 -2.83
CA VAL A 301 -10.94 5.89 -3.77
C VAL A 301 -11.14 7.34 -4.22
N ASP A 302 -12.37 7.72 -4.58
CA ASP A 302 -12.70 9.06 -5.07
C ASP A 302 -12.49 10.11 -3.96
N THR A 303 -12.79 9.74 -2.70
CA THR A 303 -12.56 10.60 -1.53
C THR A 303 -11.06 10.88 -1.35
N VAL A 304 -10.20 9.85 -1.43
CA VAL A 304 -8.74 10.03 -1.38
C VAL A 304 -8.27 10.94 -2.50
N ALA A 305 -8.70 10.67 -3.74
CA ALA A 305 -8.24 11.44 -4.89
C ALA A 305 -8.66 12.92 -4.80
N ALA A 306 -9.88 13.22 -4.33
CA ALA A 306 -10.36 14.59 -4.15
C ALA A 306 -9.59 15.34 -3.03
N PHE A 307 -9.31 14.65 -1.92
CA PHE A 307 -8.53 15.21 -0.83
C PHE A 307 -7.09 15.51 -1.25
N VAL A 308 -6.44 14.55 -1.93
CA VAL A 308 -5.09 14.73 -2.48
C VAL A 308 -5.05 15.90 -3.48
N GLU A 309 -6.03 16.01 -4.38
CA GLU A 309 -6.14 17.12 -5.33
C GLU A 309 -6.28 18.50 -4.67
N THR A 310 -6.88 18.55 -3.49
CA THR A 310 -7.07 19.80 -2.74
C THR A 310 -5.78 20.22 -2.03
N HIS A 311 -4.99 19.27 -1.54
CA HIS A 311 -3.93 19.53 -0.56
C HIS A 311 -2.51 19.31 -1.07
N VAL A 312 -2.28 18.37 -2.00
CA VAL A 312 -0.95 18.01 -2.51
C VAL A 312 -0.67 18.73 -3.80
#